data_AF-A0A5E3XHJ6-F1
#
_entry.id   AF-A0A5E3XHJ6-F1
#
_cell.length_a   1.000
_cell.length_b   1.000
_cell.length_c   1.000
_cell.angle_alpha   90.00
_cell.angle_beta   90.00
_cell.angle_gamma   90.00
#
_symmetry.space_group_name_H-M   'P 1'
#
loop_
_entity.id
_entity.type
_entity.pdbx_description
1 polymer ?
#
loop_
_entity_poly.entity_id
_entity_poly.type
_entity_poly.pdbx_seq_one_letter_code
_entity_poly.pdbx_strand_id
1 'polypeptide(L)'
;MAPYSPPTPNLTPTLSYKSVTKPDRPSGVTPENYIEQYTQREYNGTRCTLCVEEEALAVPLLVPPRMRANKQGSTFCSHIYTPKRSAVFYWNPNGSTFVRRVDGSAEYKAPSGFVKKYGVGAYVQPEGMPYVPYGVLGFGVVQSLSERYYEELFQLCHPLAGTADEGLPK
;
A
#
# COMPACT_ATOMS: atom_id res chain seq x y z
N MET A 1 -33.49 28.79 -16.15
CA MET A 1 -32.92 27.50 -15.68
C MET A 1 -31.58 27.32 -16.38
N ALA A 2 -30.47 27.34 -15.64
CA ALA A 2 -29.16 27.06 -16.21
C ALA A 2 -28.95 25.53 -16.26
N PRO A 3 -28.32 24.98 -17.32
CA PRO A 3 -28.06 23.54 -17.41
C PRO A 3 -27.02 23.13 -16.36
N TYR A 4 -27.32 22.03 -15.68
CA TYR A 4 -26.44 21.39 -14.70
C TYR A 4 -25.30 20.70 -15.46
N SER A 5 -24.09 21.27 -15.40
CA SER A 5 -22.88 20.57 -15.86
C SER A 5 -22.43 19.61 -14.77
N PRO A 6 -22.33 18.30 -15.03
CA PRO A 6 -21.75 17.37 -14.06
C PRO A 6 -20.27 17.74 -13.82
N PRO A 7 -19.76 17.60 -12.59
CA PRO A 7 -18.35 17.80 -12.32
C PRO A 7 -17.54 16.81 -13.16
N THR A 8 -16.59 17.35 -13.92
CA THR A 8 -15.60 16.56 -14.67
C THR A 8 -14.83 15.71 -13.66
N PRO A 9 -14.65 14.39 -13.89
CA PRO A 9 -13.78 13.60 -13.03
C PRO A 9 -12.40 14.23 -13.07
N ASN A 10 -11.89 14.62 -11.91
CA ASN A 10 -10.48 14.97 -11.73
C ASN A 10 -9.68 13.74 -12.17
N LEU A 11 -9.20 13.77 -13.42
CA LEU A 11 -8.20 12.86 -13.91
C LEU A 11 -6.90 13.26 -13.22
N THR A 12 -6.70 12.76 -12.01
CA THR A 12 -5.40 12.79 -11.36
C THR A 12 -4.45 12.10 -12.35
N PRO A 13 -3.39 12.78 -12.85
CA PRO A 13 -2.48 12.17 -13.79
C PRO A 13 -1.87 10.94 -13.11
N THR A 14 -2.24 9.78 -13.61
CA THR A 14 -1.71 8.51 -13.13
C THR A 14 -0.31 8.39 -13.71
N LEU A 15 0.66 9.08 -13.08
CA LEU A 15 2.07 8.92 -13.39
C LEU A 15 2.40 7.44 -13.20
N SER A 16 2.66 6.74 -14.30
CA SER A 16 3.30 5.44 -14.22
C SER A 16 4.69 5.67 -13.61
N TYR A 17 5.00 5.02 -12.49
CA TYR A 17 6.31 5.18 -11.83
C TYR A 17 7.48 4.70 -12.71
N LYS A 18 7.18 4.10 -13.86
CA LYS A 18 8.14 3.79 -14.93
C LYS A 18 8.85 5.04 -15.49
N SER A 19 8.28 6.24 -15.37
CA SER A 19 8.88 7.47 -15.94
C SER A 19 9.54 8.40 -14.92
N VAL A 20 9.56 8.04 -13.63
CA VAL A 20 10.20 8.86 -12.57
C VAL A 20 11.67 8.45 -12.42
N THR A 21 12.59 9.44 -12.43
CA THR A 21 14.00 9.20 -12.12
C THR A 21 14.14 8.79 -10.66
N LYS A 22 14.59 7.55 -10.43
CA LYS A 22 14.78 6.99 -9.09
C LYS A 22 16.08 7.49 -8.48
N PRO A 23 16.16 7.62 -7.13
CA PRO A 23 17.42 7.87 -6.45
C PRO A 23 18.38 6.70 -6.69
N ASP A 24 19.69 6.98 -6.67
CA ASP A 24 20.70 5.94 -6.76
C ASP A 24 20.66 5.05 -5.51
N ARG A 25 20.53 3.73 -5.73
CA ARG A 25 20.52 2.76 -4.63
C ARG A 25 21.90 2.68 -3.97
N PRO A 26 22.04 2.94 -2.67
CA PRO A 26 23.32 2.82 -1.98
C PRO A 26 23.82 1.36 -1.94
N SER A 27 25.14 1.19 -1.88
CA SER A 27 25.76 -0.14 -1.72
C SER A 27 25.30 -0.80 -0.41
N GLY A 28 24.97 -2.10 -0.47
CA GLY A 28 24.47 -2.86 0.66
C GLY A 28 22.97 -2.75 0.94
N VAL A 29 22.25 -1.84 0.27
CA VAL A 29 20.78 -1.76 0.35
C VAL A 29 20.14 -2.80 -0.56
N THR A 30 19.17 -3.57 -0.04
CA THR A 30 18.44 -4.59 -0.80
C THR A 30 17.69 -3.95 -1.98
N PRO A 31 17.73 -4.53 -3.20
CA PRO A 31 17.01 -4.00 -4.35
C PRO A 31 15.49 -4.00 -4.10
N GLU A 32 14.81 -3.03 -4.70
CA GLU A 32 13.36 -2.95 -4.60
C GLU A 32 12.66 -4.10 -5.35
N ASN A 33 11.44 -4.41 -4.90
CA ASN A 33 10.62 -5.48 -5.45
C ASN A 33 9.44 -4.86 -6.20
N TYR A 34 9.09 -5.44 -7.34
CA TYR A 34 7.90 -5.05 -8.10
C TYR A 34 6.91 -6.20 -8.12
N ILE A 35 5.63 -5.86 -8.15
CA ILE A 35 4.58 -6.86 -8.36
C ILE A 35 4.53 -7.17 -9.85
N GLU A 36 4.78 -8.43 -10.17
CA GLU A 36 4.56 -9.01 -11.49
C GLU A 36 3.28 -9.86 -11.47
N GLN A 37 2.71 -10.15 -12.64
CA GLN A 37 1.39 -10.80 -12.76
C GLN A 37 1.25 -12.10 -11.95
N TYR A 38 2.32 -12.89 -11.90
CA TYR A 38 2.36 -14.17 -11.16
C TYR A 38 2.62 -14.01 -9.65
N THR A 39 2.98 -12.81 -9.19
CA THR A 39 3.20 -12.50 -7.78
C THR A 39 1.98 -11.88 -7.11
N GLN A 40 0.94 -11.56 -7.89
CA GLN A 40 -0.32 -11.04 -7.37
C GLN A 40 -0.99 -12.07 -6.45
N ARG A 41 -1.47 -11.59 -5.31
CA ARG A 41 -2.12 -12.45 -4.32
C ARG A 41 -3.61 -12.57 -4.59
N GLU A 42 -4.11 -13.78 -4.42
CA GLU A 42 -5.52 -14.12 -4.55
C GLU A 42 -5.91 -15.04 -3.40
N TYR A 43 -7.13 -14.87 -2.90
CA TYR A 43 -7.72 -15.76 -1.92
C TYR A 43 -9.18 -16.02 -2.30
N ASN A 44 -9.55 -17.30 -2.41
CA ASN A 44 -10.89 -17.74 -2.81
C ASN A 44 -11.45 -17.02 -4.05
N GLY A 45 -10.65 -16.93 -5.13
CA GLY A 45 -11.08 -16.29 -6.38
C GLY A 45 -11.11 -14.75 -6.34
N THR A 46 -10.76 -14.12 -5.22
CA THR A 46 -10.73 -12.66 -5.08
C THR A 46 -9.28 -12.16 -5.05
N ARG A 47 -8.89 -11.40 -6.08
CA ARG A 47 -7.55 -10.80 -6.17
C ARG A 47 -7.39 -9.65 -5.19
N CYS A 48 -6.17 -9.47 -4.68
CA CYS A 48 -5.81 -8.32 -3.86
C CYS A 48 -5.85 -7.04 -4.72
N THR A 49 -6.71 -6.10 -4.35
CA THR A 49 -6.83 -4.82 -5.08
C THR A 49 -5.50 -4.06 -5.12
N LEU A 50 -4.73 -4.06 -4.02
CA LEU A 50 -3.42 -3.41 -3.97
C LEU A 50 -2.42 -4.04 -4.95
N CYS A 51 -2.41 -5.37 -5.10
CA CYS A 51 -1.55 -6.04 -6.07
C CYS A 51 -1.84 -5.59 -7.51
N VAL A 52 -3.12 -5.44 -7.85
CA VAL A 52 -3.55 -5.01 -9.18
C VAL A 52 -3.19 -3.53 -9.41
N GLU A 53 -3.48 -2.66 -8.43
CA GLU A 53 -3.18 -1.23 -8.50
C GLU A 53 -1.66 -0.99 -8.64
N GLU A 54 -0.84 -1.66 -7.82
CA GLU A 54 0.60 -1.44 -7.78
C GLU A 54 1.37 -2.06 -8.94
N GLU A 55 0.92 -3.20 -9.48
CA GLU A 55 1.47 -3.75 -10.72
C GLU A 55 1.28 -2.77 -11.88
N ALA A 56 0.06 -2.24 -12.04
CA ALA A 56 -0.28 -1.32 -13.11
C ALA A 56 0.59 -0.05 -13.07
N LEU A 57 0.95 0.40 -11.87
CA LEU A 57 1.77 1.59 -11.65
C LEU A 57 3.27 1.28 -11.54
N ALA A 58 3.67 0.01 -11.46
CA ALA A 58 5.03 -0.43 -11.15
C ALA A 58 5.58 0.20 -9.86
N VAL A 59 4.80 0.12 -8.77
CA VAL A 59 5.20 0.67 -7.46
C VAL A 59 6.33 -0.17 -6.85
N PRO A 60 7.45 0.44 -6.43
CA PRO A 60 8.52 -0.27 -5.74
C PRO A 60 8.12 -0.60 -4.29
N LEU A 61 8.40 -1.83 -3.88
CA LEU A 61 8.18 -2.35 -2.52
C LEU A 61 9.50 -2.77 -1.88
N LEU A 62 9.60 -2.56 -0.56
CA LEU A 62 10.74 -3.01 0.25
C LEU A 62 10.82 -4.54 0.32
N VAL A 63 9.67 -5.21 0.36
CA VAL A 63 9.57 -6.68 0.27
C VAL A 63 8.38 -7.10 -0.57
N PRO A 64 8.42 -8.28 -1.22
CA PRO A 64 7.27 -8.79 -1.94
C PRO A 64 6.03 -8.91 -1.06
N PRO A 65 4.81 -8.70 -1.59
CA PRO A 65 3.58 -8.83 -0.82
C PRO A 65 3.44 -10.22 -0.21
N ARG A 66 3.06 -10.27 1.07
CA ARG A 66 2.90 -11.54 1.82
C ARG A 66 1.48 -11.71 2.29
N MET A 67 0.95 -12.91 2.08
CA MET A 67 -0.31 -13.34 2.69
C MET A 67 -0.06 -13.82 4.12
N ARG A 68 -0.92 -13.41 5.04
CA ARG A 68 -0.93 -13.81 6.45
C ARG A 68 -2.37 -13.97 6.93
N ALA A 69 -2.56 -14.60 8.08
CA ALA A 69 -3.84 -14.64 8.77
C ALA A 69 -3.72 -13.87 10.09
N ASN A 70 -4.77 -13.14 10.46
CA ASN A 70 -4.88 -12.52 11.78
C ASN A 70 -5.63 -13.44 12.77
N LYS A 71 -5.67 -13.04 14.05
CA LYS A 71 -6.33 -13.83 15.10
C LYS A 71 -7.84 -13.98 14.89
N GLN A 72 -8.44 -13.04 14.15
CA GLN A 72 -9.85 -13.02 13.79
C GLN A 72 -10.17 -13.90 12.57
N GLY A 73 -9.19 -14.64 12.04
CA GLY A 73 -9.37 -15.55 10.89
C GLY A 73 -9.42 -14.85 9.53
N SER A 74 -9.19 -13.54 9.48
CA SER A 74 -9.08 -12.82 8.21
C SER A 74 -7.74 -13.12 7.57
N THR A 75 -7.75 -13.45 6.29
CA THR A 75 -6.53 -13.52 5.49
C THR A 75 -6.22 -12.11 5.00
N PHE A 76 -4.95 -11.70 4.98
CA PHE A 76 -4.58 -10.38 4.50
C PHE A 76 -3.27 -10.38 3.72
N CYS A 77 -3.18 -9.48 2.74
CA CYS A 77 -1.99 -9.21 1.95
C CYS A 77 -1.38 -7.89 2.41
N SER A 78 -0.13 -7.93 2.88
CA SER A 78 0.61 -6.75 3.34
C SER A 78 1.58 -6.26 2.26
N HIS A 79 1.52 -4.96 1.97
CA HIS A 79 2.34 -4.25 1.00
C HIS A 79 3.22 -3.27 1.78
N ILE A 80 4.54 -3.46 1.74
CA ILE A 80 5.47 -2.72 2.59
C ILE A 80 6.41 -1.91 1.70
N TYR A 81 6.36 -0.59 1.85
CA TYR A 81 7.14 0.36 1.06
C TYR A 81 8.37 0.82 1.84
N THR A 82 8.19 1.03 3.15
CA THR A 82 9.26 1.37 4.09
C THR A 82 9.06 0.60 5.40
N PRO A 83 10.02 0.60 6.33
CA PRO A 83 9.84 -0.04 7.64
C PRO A 83 8.68 0.54 8.45
N LYS A 84 8.24 1.75 8.13
CA LYS A 84 7.18 2.47 8.84
C LYS A 84 5.88 2.55 8.06
N ARG A 85 5.91 2.35 6.74
CA ARG A 85 4.77 2.58 5.84
C ARG A 85 4.35 1.30 5.13
N SER A 86 3.08 0.96 5.29
CA SER A 86 2.44 -0.17 4.61
C SER A 86 1.00 0.10 4.22
N ALA A 87 0.54 -0.63 3.22
CA ALA A 87 -0.87 -0.81 2.87
C ALA A 87 -1.26 -2.28 3.10
N VAL A 88 -2.54 -2.52 3.34
CA VAL A 88 -3.03 -3.86 3.64
C VAL A 88 -4.38 -4.11 2.99
N PHE A 89 -4.54 -5.29 2.42
CA PHE A 89 -5.81 -5.79 1.89
C PHE A 89 -6.27 -7.01 2.68
N TYR A 90 -7.51 -7.04 3.15
CA TYR A 90 -8.11 -8.13 3.91
C TYR A 90 -9.19 -8.84 3.11
N TRP A 91 -9.15 -10.17 3.20
CA TRP A 91 -10.25 -11.07 2.92
C TRP A 91 -10.84 -11.53 4.25
N ASN A 92 -12.00 -10.98 4.62
CA ASN A 92 -12.65 -11.29 5.89
C ASN A 92 -13.42 -12.62 5.80
N PRO A 93 -13.60 -13.34 6.94
CA PRO A 93 -14.29 -14.63 6.95
C PRO A 93 -15.74 -14.57 6.44
N ASN A 94 -16.41 -13.43 6.61
CA ASN A 94 -17.77 -13.22 6.12
C ASN A 94 -17.85 -12.94 4.60
N GLY A 95 -16.74 -13.07 3.86
CA GLY A 95 -16.65 -12.82 2.43
C GLY A 95 -16.53 -11.35 2.04
N SER A 96 -16.53 -10.43 3.01
CA SER A 96 -16.24 -9.02 2.74
C SER A 96 -14.75 -8.78 2.51
N THR A 97 -14.40 -7.70 1.83
CA THR A 97 -13.03 -7.23 1.71
C THR A 97 -12.85 -5.86 2.33
N PHE A 98 -11.62 -5.59 2.76
CA PHE A 98 -11.23 -4.28 3.26
C PHE A 98 -9.84 -3.92 2.75
N VAL A 99 -9.68 -2.74 2.16
CA VAL A 99 -8.38 -2.23 1.72
C VAL A 99 -8.06 -0.96 2.47
N ARG A 100 -6.86 -0.92 3.06
CA ARG A 100 -6.24 0.28 3.63
C ARG A 100 -5.07 0.68 2.74
N ARG A 101 -5.09 1.92 2.26
CA ARG A 101 -4.03 2.50 1.43
C ARG A 101 -3.04 3.30 2.29
N VAL A 102 -1.90 3.64 1.69
CA VAL A 102 -0.81 4.38 2.37
C VAL A 102 -1.14 5.83 2.63
N ASP A 103 -2.05 6.42 1.88
CA ASP A 103 -2.58 7.77 2.13
C ASP A 103 -3.53 7.81 3.34
N GLY A 104 -3.75 6.66 3.99
CA GLY A 104 -4.64 6.51 5.12
C GLY A 104 -6.10 6.31 4.74
N SER A 105 -6.48 6.42 3.46
CA SER A 105 -7.82 6.10 2.99
C SER A 105 -8.10 4.59 3.09
N ALA A 106 -9.38 4.24 3.17
CA ALA A 106 -9.78 2.84 3.14
C ALA A 106 -11.10 2.61 2.40
N GLU A 107 -11.31 1.37 1.97
CA GLU A 107 -12.55 0.93 1.34
C GLU A 107 -12.95 -0.45 1.87
N TYR A 108 -14.22 -0.57 2.26
CA TYR A 108 -14.86 -1.82 2.62
C TYR A 108 -15.83 -2.24 1.52
N LYS A 109 -15.82 -3.52 1.15
CA LYS A 109 -16.79 -4.10 0.21
C LYS A 109 -17.48 -5.30 0.84
N ALA A 110 -18.79 -5.22 0.99
CA ALA A 110 -19.62 -6.31 1.47
C ALA A 110 -19.79 -7.40 0.40
N PRO A 111 -20.13 -8.65 0.78
CA PRO A 111 -20.44 -9.72 -0.17
C PRO A 111 -21.62 -9.38 -1.09
N SER A 112 -22.56 -8.56 -0.62
CA SER A 112 -23.69 -8.06 -1.40
C SER A 112 -23.30 -7.06 -2.50
N GLY A 113 -22.03 -6.65 -2.56
CA GLY A 113 -21.53 -5.65 -3.49
C GLY A 113 -21.60 -4.21 -2.98
N PHE A 114 -22.18 -3.98 -1.79
CA PHE A 114 -22.16 -2.66 -1.15
C PHE A 114 -20.72 -2.20 -0.87
N VAL A 115 -20.38 -0.98 -1.26
CA VAL A 115 -19.05 -0.38 -1.06
C VAL A 115 -19.15 0.83 -0.13
N LYS A 116 -18.30 0.87 0.90
CA LYS A 116 -18.15 2.01 1.80
C LYS A 116 -16.71 2.51 1.75
N LYS A 117 -16.53 3.79 1.44
CA LYS A 117 -15.23 4.48 1.44
C LYS A 117 -15.04 5.25 2.73
N TYR A 118 -13.81 5.26 3.23
CA TYR A 118 -13.41 5.91 4.46
C TYR A 118 -12.29 6.93 4.17
N GLY A 119 -12.41 8.10 4.76
CA GLY A 119 -11.32 9.08 4.82
C GLY A 119 -10.23 8.66 5.80
N VAL A 120 -9.14 9.42 5.81
CA VAL A 120 -8.01 9.23 6.73
C VAL A 120 -8.49 9.23 8.18
N GLY A 121 -8.11 8.20 8.95
CA GLY A 121 -8.44 8.08 10.37
C GLY A 121 -9.91 7.77 10.69
N ALA A 122 -10.78 7.61 9.69
CA ALA A 122 -12.22 7.37 9.89
C ALA A 122 -12.60 5.90 10.16
N TYR A 123 -11.63 5.06 10.52
CA TYR A 123 -11.81 3.62 10.79
C TYR A 123 -10.80 3.13 11.82
N VAL A 124 -11.14 2.04 12.51
CA VAL A 124 -10.22 1.33 13.40
C VAL A 124 -9.18 0.61 12.54
N GLN A 125 -7.90 0.88 12.78
CA GLN A 125 -6.82 0.25 12.02
C GLN A 125 -6.84 -1.27 12.24
N PRO A 126 -6.97 -2.07 11.16
CA PRO A 126 -6.94 -3.53 11.28
C PRO A 126 -5.52 -4.05 11.51
N GLU A 127 -5.39 -5.24 12.12
CA GLU A 127 -4.11 -5.88 12.44
C GLU A 127 -3.28 -6.16 11.18
N GLY A 128 -2.11 -5.54 11.03
CA GLY A 128 -1.29 -5.74 9.82
C GLY A 128 -0.09 -4.82 9.71
N MET A 129 0.52 -4.44 10.84
CA MET A 129 1.68 -3.55 10.88
C MET A 129 2.81 -4.05 9.98
N PRO A 130 3.61 -3.14 9.39
CA PRO A 130 4.76 -3.52 8.57
C PRO A 130 5.69 -4.43 9.39
N TYR A 131 6.00 -5.59 8.83
CA TYR A 131 7.06 -6.46 9.35
C TYR A 131 8.10 -6.64 8.26
N VAL A 132 9.30 -6.14 8.53
CA VAL A 132 10.45 -6.28 7.64
C VAL A 132 11.47 -7.19 8.30
N PRO A 133 11.92 -8.28 7.64
CA PRO A 133 12.98 -9.12 8.18
C PRO A 133 14.29 -8.34 8.34
N TYR A 134 15.03 -8.59 9.42
CA TYR A 134 16.33 -7.95 9.67
C TYR A 134 17.31 -8.09 8.51
N GLY A 135 17.34 -9.26 7.85
CA GLY A 135 18.21 -9.48 6.69
C GLY A 135 17.91 -8.59 5.48
N VAL A 136 16.72 -7.98 5.41
CA VAL A 136 16.35 -7.02 4.36
C VAL A 136 16.80 -5.61 4.72
N LEU A 137 16.66 -5.21 5.99
CA LEU A 137 17.04 -3.87 6.46
C LEU A 137 18.55 -3.70 6.62
N GLY A 138 19.26 -4.76 6.98
CA GLY A 138 20.63 -4.68 7.44
C GLY A 138 20.72 -4.12 8.87
N PHE A 139 21.92 -3.67 9.24
CA PHE A 139 22.22 -3.16 10.59
C PHE A 139 23.04 -1.88 10.54
N GLY A 140 22.95 -1.06 11.58
CA GLY A 140 23.75 0.15 11.75
C GLY A 140 23.64 1.12 10.57
N VAL A 141 24.77 1.40 9.91
CA VAL A 141 24.82 2.30 8.76
C VAL A 141 23.97 1.80 7.60
N VAL A 142 23.99 0.49 7.32
CA VAL A 142 23.20 -0.10 6.21
C VAL A 142 21.70 0.06 6.46
N GLN A 143 21.26 -0.12 7.70
CA GLN A 143 19.86 0.12 8.06
C GLN A 143 19.44 1.57 7.80
N SER A 144 20.28 2.53 8.22
CA SER A 144 20.00 3.95 8.02
C SER A 144 19.93 4.32 6.54
N LEU A 145 20.81 3.73 5.71
CA LEU A 145 20.80 3.90 4.26
C LEU A 145 19.54 3.29 3.62
N SER A 146 19.15 2.09 4.04
CA SER A 146 17.92 1.43 3.59
C SER A 146 16.69 2.28 3.93
N GLU A 147 16.56 2.72 5.18
CA GLU A 147 15.42 3.54 5.62
C GLU A 147 15.31 4.83 4.81
N ARG A 148 16.43 5.51 4.58
CA ARG A 148 16.46 6.73 3.77
C ARG A 148 16.09 6.47 2.31
N TYR A 149 16.72 5.50 1.66
CA TYR A 149 16.47 5.17 0.25
C TYR A 149 15.00 4.82 0.01
N TYR A 150 14.42 3.99 0.86
CA TYR A 150 13.02 3.58 0.72
C TYR A 150 12.04 4.69 1.08
N GLU A 151 12.36 5.60 2.00
CA GLU A 151 11.52 6.78 2.24
C GLU A 151 11.58 7.75 1.05
N GLU A 152 12.75 7.96 0.43
CA GLU A 152 12.87 8.78 -0.79
C GLU A 152 12.05 8.17 -1.95
N LEU A 153 12.18 6.86 -2.19
CA LEU A 153 11.33 6.14 -3.16
C LEU A 153 9.85 6.27 -2.83
N PHE A 154 9.48 6.12 -1.56
CA PHE A 154 8.10 6.23 -1.11
C PHE A 154 7.53 7.61 -1.40
N GLN A 155 8.24 8.68 -1.07
CA GLN A 155 7.76 10.05 -1.31
C GLN A 155 7.60 10.36 -2.80
N LEU A 156 8.49 9.82 -3.65
CA LEU A 156 8.34 9.90 -5.11
C LEU A 156 7.09 9.17 -5.60
N CYS A 157 6.77 8.03 -5.00
CA CYS A 157 5.64 7.20 -5.42
C CYS A 157 4.32 7.57 -4.71
N HIS A 158 4.36 8.30 -3.61
CA HIS A 158 3.20 8.59 -2.78
C HIS A 158 3.28 10.00 -2.21
N PRO A 159 3.35 11.05 -3.06
CA PRO A 159 3.58 12.43 -2.61
C PRO A 159 2.47 12.97 -1.71
N LEU A 160 1.28 12.35 -1.73
CA LEU A 160 0.13 12.74 -0.92
C LEU A 160 0.02 11.95 0.40
N ALA A 161 0.87 10.95 0.63
CA ALA A 161 0.79 10.12 1.83
C ALA A 161 1.51 10.75 3.05
N GLY A 162 2.35 11.76 2.84
CA GLY A 162 3.13 12.43 3.89
C GLY A 162 2.32 13.23 4.92
N THR A 163 1.04 13.52 4.66
CA THR A 163 0.21 14.35 5.55
C THR A 163 -0.66 13.56 6.54
N ALA A 164 -0.62 12.23 6.52
CA ALA A 164 -1.52 11.39 7.32
C ALA A 164 -0.94 10.94 8.68
N ASP A 165 0.39 10.93 8.84
CA ASP A 165 1.07 10.43 10.06
C ASP A 165 1.19 11.47 11.19
N GLU A 166 0.99 12.77 10.93
CA GLU A 166 1.09 13.80 11.98
C GLU A 166 -0.13 13.85 12.91
N GLY A 167 -1.16 13.04 12.65
CA GLY A 167 -2.44 13.08 13.35
C GLY A 167 -2.72 11.94 14.34
N LEU A 168 -1.79 11.01 14.59
CA LEU A 168 -2.03 9.92 15.54
C LEU A 168 -1.65 10.37 16.97
N PRO A 169 -2.61 10.47 17.92
CA PRO A 169 -2.27 10.65 19.33
C PRO A 169 -1.47 9.42 19.82
N LYS A 170 -0.41 9.71 20.59
CA LYS A 170 0.41 8.72 21.30
C LYS A 170 -0.38 7.96 22.35
#